data_AF-A0A3M1DFM5-F1
#
_entry.id   AF-A0A3M1DFM5-F1
#
_cell.length_a   1.000
_cell.length_b   1.000
_cell.length_c   1.000
_cell.angle_alpha   90.00
_cell.angle_beta   90.00
_cell.angle_gamma   90.00
#
_symmetry.space_group_name_H-M   'P 1'
#
loop_
_entity.id
_entity.type
_entity.pdbx_description
1 polymer ?
#
loop_
_entity_poly.entity_id
_entity_poly.type
_entity_poly.pdbx_seq_one_letter_code
_entity_poly.pdbx_strand_id
1 'polypeptide(L)'
;MRVTARGMTLIDALIGAALIAIVFVGLAGVFRLSLVMVTLNKMRVGAVALASERMEVILGMEYNTIGTVGGIPPGPLEPTETIERNGTTYTRRTLVVYADDPADGLGDDDHNSITTDYKRVKVEVIWQYRDRTLRYAQVASVIPPGIESAAGGGTLRIKVVDATVAPLPGITVRIENETTDPPIATEIFSNPDGEVILGGAPAASYYHIVVSKDGYSSDGTLAPSADIPTPLQPLLTVEEGLTTVATFAVDRLARLAIHTWRAPTSTAFLDPLFDTAHLASWSNVQITDGSLSLVAGAATGTATTTLLTATPLESWLQFSWGSSSSAPVRVQLWREENGVLLLIPEEELPGNAAGFTASPINLQSVGTTTTSGLVARFDFIRNGEGVSPELDWWRVAYRLGPTPLGGVTVRATSSKILGYDAAHQPVPKHIIATTTNSEGERIAGGIEWDAYAVGVDGWRVADVCPALPLLVAPGGTTNLDLFLEENARGSLRAIVVDENGAPISGATTTLSRASWSARRTTSPCGNAFFGDLSAGTYTLEVQKNGYAPSLSEVQVDGEATVSVTLLMGS
;
A
#
# COMPACT_ATOMS: atom_id res chain seq x y z
N MET A 1 95.79 2.26 -6.85
CA MET A 1 94.56 2.64 -7.58
C MET A 1 93.38 2.17 -6.72
N ARG A 2 92.78 3.06 -5.91
CA ARG A 2 91.69 2.70 -5.00
C ARG A 2 90.43 2.46 -5.83
N VAL A 3 89.99 1.20 -5.92
CA VAL A 3 88.66 0.87 -6.43
C VAL A 3 87.67 1.34 -5.36
N THR A 4 87.00 2.46 -5.60
CA THR A 4 85.92 2.94 -4.76
C THR A 4 84.77 1.94 -4.87
N ALA A 5 84.50 1.18 -3.81
CA ALA A 5 83.28 0.39 -3.71
C ALA A 5 82.10 1.38 -3.79
N ARG A 6 81.35 1.34 -4.90
CA ARG A 6 80.13 2.14 -5.06
C ARG A 6 79.12 1.59 -4.06
N GLY A 7 78.78 2.37 -3.03
CA GLY A 7 77.74 2.03 -2.08
C GLY A 7 76.39 1.91 -2.81
N MET A 8 75.59 0.91 -2.44
CA MET A 8 74.22 0.75 -2.93
C MET A 8 73.44 2.02 -2.59
N THR A 9 72.75 2.62 -3.57
CA THR A 9 71.92 3.79 -3.30
C THR A 9 70.67 3.35 -2.55
N LEU A 10 70.12 4.21 -1.68
CA LEU A 10 68.87 3.93 -0.96
C LEU A 10 67.73 3.58 -1.94
N ILE A 11 67.76 4.18 -3.15
CA ILE A 11 66.80 3.94 -4.22
C ILE A 11 66.93 2.52 -4.78
N ASP A 12 68.14 2.02 -5.04
CA ASP A 12 68.34 0.66 -5.53
C ASP A 12 67.88 -0.40 -4.51
N ALA A 13 68.11 -0.16 -3.23
CA ALA A 13 67.63 -1.02 -2.15
C ALA A 13 66.09 -1.00 -2.03
N LEU A 14 65.46 0.18 -2.19
CA LEU A 14 64.00 0.33 -2.20
C LEU A 14 63.35 -0.37 -3.39
N ILE A 15 63.90 -0.20 -4.59
CA ILE A 15 63.39 -0.85 -5.81
C ILE A 15 63.57 -2.37 -5.72
N GLY A 16 64.74 -2.84 -5.27
CA GLY A 16 65.00 -4.26 -5.05
C GLY A 16 64.04 -4.87 -4.02
N ALA A 17 63.82 -4.19 -2.89
CA ALA A 17 62.87 -4.61 -1.87
C ALA A 17 61.41 -4.61 -2.39
N ALA A 18 61.01 -3.61 -3.17
CA ALA A 18 59.67 -3.53 -3.76
C ALA A 18 59.41 -4.66 -4.77
N LEU A 19 60.38 -4.96 -5.64
CA LEU A 19 60.28 -6.06 -6.61
C LEU A 19 60.18 -7.42 -5.91
N ILE A 20 61.02 -7.64 -4.89
CA ILE A 20 60.96 -8.84 -4.06
C ILE A 20 59.60 -8.93 -3.36
N ALA A 21 59.12 -7.85 -2.76
CA ALA A 21 57.81 -7.82 -2.09
C ALA A 21 56.66 -8.17 -3.04
N ILE A 22 56.66 -7.66 -4.28
CA ILE A 22 55.64 -8.00 -5.29
C ILE A 22 55.67 -9.51 -5.60
N VAL A 23 56.86 -10.08 -5.80
CA VAL A 23 57.01 -11.52 -6.09
C VAL A 23 56.54 -12.37 -4.90
N PHE A 24 56.93 -12.03 -3.68
CA PHE A 24 56.52 -12.77 -2.48
C PHE A 24 55.02 -12.64 -2.18
N VAL A 25 54.42 -11.47 -2.40
CA VAL A 25 52.96 -11.28 -2.29
C VAL A 25 52.24 -12.11 -3.35
N GLY A 26 52.73 -12.14 -4.59
CA GLY A 26 52.19 -12.98 -5.65
C GLY A 26 52.26 -14.47 -5.29
N LEU A 27 53.42 -14.94 -4.83
CA LEU A 27 53.63 -16.34 -4.44
C LEU A 27 52.76 -16.75 -3.24
N ALA A 28 52.69 -15.90 -2.21
CA ALA A 28 51.82 -16.11 -1.05
C ALA A 28 50.34 -16.14 -1.45
N GLY A 29 49.93 -15.29 -2.40
CA GLY A 29 48.59 -15.28 -2.98
C GLY A 29 48.23 -16.59 -3.67
N VAL A 30 49.14 -17.11 -4.52
CA VAL A 30 48.96 -18.41 -5.20
C VAL A 30 48.87 -19.54 -4.18
N PHE A 31 49.77 -19.59 -3.20
CA PHE A 31 49.76 -20.63 -2.17
C PHE A 31 48.45 -20.63 -1.36
N ARG A 32 47.95 -19.45 -0.97
CA ARG A 32 46.66 -19.31 -0.29
C ARG A 32 45.51 -19.80 -1.17
N LEU A 33 45.49 -19.45 -2.47
CA LEU A 33 44.47 -19.90 -3.40
C LEU A 33 44.50 -21.43 -3.57
N SER A 34 45.69 -22.02 -3.68
CA SER A 34 45.87 -23.48 -3.76
C SER A 34 45.31 -24.18 -2.52
N LEU A 35 45.59 -23.69 -1.32
CA LEU A 35 45.03 -24.26 -0.07
C LEU A 35 43.50 -24.19 -0.04
N VAL A 36 42.93 -23.05 -0.44
CA VAL A 36 41.47 -22.89 -0.54
C VAL A 36 40.88 -23.88 -1.55
N MET A 37 41.51 -24.02 -2.72
CA MET A 37 41.05 -24.94 -3.77
C MET A 37 41.11 -26.40 -3.33
N VAL A 38 42.19 -26.81 -2.66
CA VAL A 38 42.32 -28.16 -2.10
C VAL A 38 41.25 -28.43 -1.05
N THR A 39 40.97 -27.44 -0.18
CA THR A 39 39.92 -27.56 0.84
C THR A 39 38.53 -27.69 0.20
N LEU A 40 38.21 -26.84 -0.77
CA LEU A 40 36.95 -26.89 -1.52
C LEU A 40 36.78 -28.23 -2.26
N ASN A 41 37.83 -28.72 -2.91
CA ASN A 41 37.81 -30.01 -3.59
C ASN A 41 37.63 -31.17 -2.61
N LYS A 42 38.31 -31.16 -1.45
CA LYS A 42 38.13 -32.17 -0.42
C LYS A 42 36.68 -32.20 0.08
N MET A 43 36.10 -31.03 0.35
CA MET A 43 34.71 -30.95 0.80
C MET A 43 33.73 -31.44 -0.29
N ARG A 44 33.97 -31.09 -1.56
CA ARG A 44 33.14 -31.53 -2.69
C ARG A 44 33.21 -33.04 -2.90
N VAL A 45 34.42 -33.63 -2.86
CA VAL A 45 34.59 -35.09 -2.95
C VAL A 45 33.85 -35.79 -1.81
N GLY A 46 33.91 -35.24 -0.60
CA GLY A 46 33.12 -35.73 0.54
C GLY A 46 31.61 -35.68 0.29
N ALA A 47 31.11 -34.58 -0.27
CA ALA A 47 29.69 -34.44 -0.62
C ALA A 47 29.24 -35.42 -1.70
N VAL A 48 30.05 -35.61 -2.75
CA VAL A 48 29.79 -36.60 -3.82
C VAL A 48 29.74 -38.01 -3.24
N ALA A 49 30.72 -38.37 -2.40
CA ALA A 49 30.74 -39.68 -1.75
C ALA A 49 29.51 -39.91 -0.86
N LEU A 50 29.08 -38.92 -0.07
CA LEU A 50 27.89 -39.01 0.78
C LEU A 50 26.59 -39.14 -0.02
N ALA A 51 26.50 -38.46 -1.17
CA ALA A 51 25.36 -38.56 -2.09
C ALA A 51 25.32 -39.94 -2.76
N SER A 52 26.45 -40.40 -3.30
CA SER A 52 26.57 -41.74 -3.90
C SER A 52 26.31 -42.85 -2.89
N GLU A 53 26.84 -42.74 -1.67
CA GLU A 53 26.59 -43.70 -0.59
C GLU A 53 25.10 -43.85 -0.29
N ARG A 54 24.37 -42.73 -0.19
CA ARG A 54 22.92 -42.78 0.01
C ARG A 54 22.18 -43.26 -1.24
N MET A 55 22.64 -42.90 -2.44
CA MET A 55 22.02 -43.37 -3.68
C MET A 55 22.13 -44.89 -3.84
N GLU A 56 23.29 -45.48 -3.54
CA GLU A 56 23.51 -46.94 -3.54
C GLU A 56 22.59 -47.64 -2.55
N VAL A 57 22.42 -47.08 -1.34
CA VAL A 57 21.46 -47.61 -0.36
C VAL A 57 20.04 -47.61 -0.93
N ILE A 58 19.62 -46.51 -1.55
CA ILE A 58 18.26 -46.38 -2.11
C ILE A 58 18.05 -47.35 -3.28
N LEU A 59 19.02 -47.49 -4.17
CA LEU A 59 18.95 -48.42 -5.29
C LEU A 59 18.98 -49.90 -4.85
N GLY A 60 19.46 -50.20 -3.65
CA GLY A 60 19.43 -51.53 -3.04
C GLY A 60 18.16 -51.87 -2.26
N MET A 61 17.25 -50.90 -2.07
CA MET A 61 15.99 -51.11 -1.34
C MET A 61 14.91 -51.77 -2.22
N GLU A 62 13.98 -52.50 -1.60
CA GLU A 62 12.78 -52.96 -2.30
C GLU A 62 11.93 -51.76 -2.73
N TYR A 63 11.43 -51.75 -3.97
CA TYR A 63 10.70 -50.61 -4.55
C TYR A 63 9.61 -50.04 -3.61
N ASN A 64 8.82 -50.91 -3.00
CA ASN A 64 7.72 -50.52 -2.10
C ASN A 64 8.20 -49.83 -0.82
N THR A 65 9.43 -50.09 -0.38
CA THR A 65 10.02 -49.48 0.82
C THR A 65 10.75 -48.16 0.53
N ILE A 66 11.00 -47.82 -0.74
CA ILE A 66 11.66 -46.58 -1.12
C ILE A 66 10.70 -45.43 -0.88
N GLY A 67 10.98 -44.67 0.17
CA GLY A 67 10.19 -43.54 0.61
C GLY A 67 10.87 -42.87 1.79
N THR A 68 10.37 -41.71 2.19
CA THR A 68 10.94 -40.94 3.31
C THR A 68 10.00 -40.95 4.50
N VAL A 69 10.55 -40.78 5.70
CA VAL A 69 9.75 -40.61 6.92
C VAL A 69 8.92 -39.34 6.75
N GLY A 70 7.59 -39.44 6.88
CA GLY A 70 6.66 -38.34 6.62
C GLY A 70 6.41 -38.01 5.14
N GLY A 71 7.07 -38.69 4.21
CA GLY A 71 6.95 -38.40 2.77
C GLY A 71 5.82 -39.16 2.07
N ILE A 72 5.62 -38.81 0.80
CA ILE A 72 4.75 -39.51 -0.14
C ILE A 72 5.62 -39.89 -1.36
N PRO A 73 6.05 -41.15 -1.50
CA PRO A 73 5.72 -42.33 -0.69
C PRO A 73 6.37 -42.36 0.71
N PRO A 74 5.72 -43.00 1.70
CA PRO A 74 6.29 -43.24 3.01
C PRO A 74 7.41 -44.30 2.94
N GLY A 75 8.43 -44.15 3.78
CA GLY A 75 9.50 -45.13 3.92
C GLY A 75 10.48 -44.79 5.04
N PRO A 76 11.55 -45.58 5.22
CA PRO A 76 12.45 -45.47 6.36
C PRO A 76 13.56 -44.42 6.18
N LEU A 77 13.63 -43.73 5.04
CA LEU A 77 14.69 -42.77 4.77
C LEU A 77 14.41 -41.45 5.48
N GLU A 78 15.36 -40.98 6.29
CA GLU A 78 15.25 -39.64 6.87
C GLU A 78 15.31 -38.56 5.77
N PRO A 79 14.34 -37.63 5.73
CA PRO A 79 14.30 -36.58 4.71
C PRO A 79 15.44 -35.57 4.87
N THR A 80 15.95 -35.36 6.11
CA THR A 80 17.11 -34.51 6.39
C THR A 80 17.99 -35.11 7.49
N GLU A 81 19.30 -35.17 7.26
CA GLU A 81 20.28 -35.69 8.19
C GLU A 81 21.50 -34.77 8.26
N THR A 82 22.10 -34.63 9.44
CA THR A 82 23.38 -33.93 9.63
C THR A 82 24.50 -34.95 9.80
N ILE A 83 25.57 -34.81 9.02
CA ILE A 83 26.66 -35.77 8.93
C ILE A 83 27.99 -35.03 9.06
N GLU A 84 28.84 -35.45 10.00
CA GLU A 84 30.21 -34.98 10.05
C GLU A 84 31.15 -35.93 9.31
N ARG A 85 31.93 -35.41 8.35
CA ARG A 85 32.95 -36.18 7.63
C ARG A 85 34.21 -35.35 7.47
N ASN A 86 35.34 -35.87 7.94
CA ASN A 86 36.65 -35.23 7.83
C ASN A 86 36.71 -33.78 8.39
N GLY A 87 35.98 -33.51 9.47
CA GLY A 87 35.90 -32.18 10.11
C GLY A 87 35.02 -31.17 9.36
N THR A 88 34.21 -31.62 8.39
CA THR A 88 33.19 -30.81 7.72
C THR A 88 31.82 -31.36 8.06
N THR A 89 30.91 -30.49 8.48
CA THR A 89 29.50 -30.81 8.70
C THR A 89 28.73 -30.64 7.39
N TYR A 90 28.01 -31.68 7.00
CA TYR A 90 27.14 -31.72 5.83
C TYR A 90 25.69 -31.91 6.28
N THR A 91 24.76 -31.33 5.53
CA THR A 91 23.34 -31.65 5.61
C THR A 91 22.97 -32.47 4.37
N ARG A 92 22.55 -33.71 4.56
CA ARG A 92 22.02 -34.56 3.48
C ARG A 92 20.50 -34.46 3.48
N ARG A 93 19.90 -34.18 2.33
CA ARG A 93 18.46 -34.16 2.09
C ARG A 93 18.10 -35.24 1.09
N THR A 94 17.10 -36.05 1.41
CA THR A 94 16.57 -37.09 0.53
C THR A 94 15.13 -36.76 0.20
N LEU A 95 14.81 -36.68 -1.10
CA LEU A 95 13.44 -36.54 -1.59
C LEU A 95 13.12 -37.74 -2.47
N VAL A 96 11.98 -38.38 -2.20
CA VAL A 96 11.42 -39.45 -3.01
C VAL A 96 10.00 -39.03 -3.37
N VAL A 97 9.68 -39.05 -4.66
CA VAL A 97 8.33 -38.79 -5.18
C VAL A 97 8.01 -39.79 -6.27
N TYR A 98 6.72 -40.11 -6.44
CA TYR A 98 6.28 -40.75 -7.68
C TYR A 98 6.42 -39.78 -8.85
N ALA A 99 6.66 -40.30 -10.04
CA ALA A 99 6.83 -39.53 -11.25
C ALA A 99 6.18 -40.24 -12.43
N ASP A 100 5.58 -39.41 -13.27
CA ASP A 100 4.91 -39.74 -14.54
C ASP A 100 5.96 -39.97 -15.64
N ASP A 101 5.77 -40.96 -16.51
CA ASP A 101 6.61 -41.23 -17.68
C ASP A 101 6.02 -40.59 -18.95
N PRO A 102 6.67 -39.59 -19.58
CA PRO A 102 6.20 -39.02 -20.84
C PRO A 102 6.04 -40.02 -22.01
N ALA A 103 6.46 -41.28 -21.86
CA ALA A 103 6.44 -42.30 -22.89
C ALA A 103 5.03 -42.84 -23.21
N ASP A 104 4.10 -42.85 -22.25
CA ASP A 104 2.71 -43.29 -22.45
C ASP A 104 1.66 -42.20 -22.22
N GLY A 105 2.08 -41.04 -21.75
CA GLY A 105 1.29 -39.81 -21.74
C GLY A 105 1.71 -38.96 -20.55
N LEU A 106 0.93 -37.95 -20.20
CA LEU A 106 1.13 -37.22 -18.96
C LEU A 106 -0.22 -36.82 -18.38
N GLY A 107 -0.36 -36.91 -17.06
CA GLY A 107 -1.57 -36.47 -16.36
C GLY A 107 -2.84 -37.15 -16.87
N ASP A 108 -3.80 -36.35 -17.33
CA ASP A 108 -5.10 -36.84 -17.82
C ASP A 108 -4.99 -37.51 -19.22
N ASP A 109 -3.92 -37.22 -19.96
CA ASP A 109 -3.65 -37.78 -21.29
C ASP A 109 -2.85 -39.10 -21.21
N ASP A 110 -2.60 -39.59 -19.99
CA ASP A 110 -1.90 -40.85 -19.77
C ASP A 110 -2.68 -42.07 -20.30
N HIS A 111 -1.97 -43.02 -20.91
CA HIS A 111 -2.56 -44.16 -21.63
C HIS A 111 -3.35 -45.11 -20.72
N ASN A 112 -2.93 -45.26 -19.46
CA ASN A 112 -3.52 -46.19 -18.51
C ASN A 112 -4.14 -45.49 -17.27
N SER A 113 -4.03 -44.16 -17.22
CA SER A 113 -4.48 -43.27 -16.15
C SER A 113 -3.76 -43.48 -14.81
N ILE A 114 -2.52 -44.00 -14.83
CA ILE A 114 -1.65 -44.20 -13.66
C ILE A 114 -0.42 -43.31 -13.81
N THR A 115 -0.45 -42.11 -13.25
CA THR A 115 0.65 -41.14 -13.37
C THR A 115 1.83 -41.42 -12.40
N THR A 116 1.97 -42.66 -11.93
CA THR A 116 2.92 -43.05 -10.87
C THR A 116 3.83 -44.17 -11.34
N ASP A 117 4.47 -43.97 -12.49
CA ASP A 117 5.18 -45.04 -13.21
C ASP A 117 6.44 -45.49 -12.50
N TYR A 118 7.17 -44.55 -11.92
CA TYR A 118 8.40 -44.82 -11.19
C TYR A 118 8.57 -43.86 -10.01
N LYS A 119 9.51 -44.17 -9.12
CA LYS A 119 9.93 -43.26 -8.05
C LYS A 119 11.14 -42.47 -8.52
N ARG A 120 11.04 -41.14 -8.50
CA ARG A 120 12.18 -40.25 -8.71
C ARG A 120 12.78 -39.89 -7.35
N VAL A 121 14.07 -40.16 -7.22
CA VAL A 121 14.84 -39.96 -6.00
C VAL A 121 15.84 -38.85 -6.24
N LYS A 122 15.91 -37.87 -5.34
CA LYS A 122 16.94 -36.83 -5.30
C LYS A 122 17.66 -36.85 -3.95
N VAL A 123 18.97 -37.02 -3.98
CA VAL A 123 19.83 -36.89 -2.80
C VAL A 123 20.66 -35.61 -2.97
N GLU A 124 20.41 -34.61 -2.14
CA GLU A 124 21.18 -33.35 -2.09
C GLU A 124 22.07 -33.32 -0.84
N VAL A 125 23.33 -32.94 -1.00
CA VAL A 125 24.26 -32.72 0.11
C VAL A 125 24.68 -31.26 0.11
N ILE A 126 24.47 -30.59 1.24
CA ILE A 126 24.67 -29.15 1.45
C ILE A 126 25.77 -28.97 2.50
N TRP A 127 26.68 -28.02 2.29
CA TRP A 127 27.70 -27.66 3.28
C TRP A 127 28.06 -26.17 3.21
N GLN A 128 28.62 -25.65 4.29
CA GLN A 128 29.09 -24.26 4.35
C GLN A 128 30.60 -24.20 4.15
N TYR A 129 31.06 -23.16 3.48
CA TYR A 129 32.46 -22.75 3.50
C TYR A 129 32.55 -21.24 3.60
N ARG A 130 33.01 -20.75 4.75
CA ARG A 130 32.89 -19.33 5.15
C ARG A 130 31.42 -18.90 5.06
N ASP A 131 31.11 -17.80 4.40
CA ASP A 131 29.75 -17.27 4.25
C ASP A 131 29.02 -17.78 3.01
N ARG A 132 29.48 -18.90 2.42
CA ARG A 132 28.87 -19.48 1.20
C ARG A 132 28.35 -20.88 1.45
N THR A 133 27.09 -21.07 1.08
CA THR A 133 26.44 -22.39 1.02
C THR A 133 26.72 -23.05 -0.32
N LEU A 134 27.27 -24.25 -0.28
CA LEU A 134 27.57 -25.09 -1.43
C LEU A 134 26.67 -26.32 -1.39
N ARG A 135 26.35 -26.86 -2.58
CA ARG A 135 25.42 -27.98 -2.74
C ARG A 135 25.87 -28.90 -3.87
N TYR A 136 25.56 -30.19 -3.74
CA TYR A 136 25.70 -31.20 -4.79
C TYR A 136 24.49 -32.13 -4.72
N ALA A 137 23.94 -32.54 -5.86
CA ALA A 137 22.80 -33.45 -5.89
C ALA A 137 22.98 -34.56 -6.92
N GLN A 138 22.46 -35.75 -6.60
CA GLN A 138 22.25 -36.86 -7.53
C GLN A 138 20.77 -37.15 -7.65
N VAL A 139 20.34 -37.53 -8.85
CA VAL A 139 18.96 -37.90 -9.15
C VAL A 139 18.98 -39.28 -9.82
N ALA A 140 18.06 -40.16 -9.42
CA ALA A 140 17.84 -41.45 -10.03
C ALA A 140 16.34 -41.73 -10.16
N SER A 141 15.98 -42.59 -11.11
CA SER A 141 14.63 -43.15 -11.22
C SER A 141 14.69 -44.63 -10.84
N VAL A 142 13.74 -45.09 -10.03
CA VAL A 142 13.59 -46.49 -9.64
C VAL A 142 12.24 -46.97 -10.14
N ILE A 143 12.24 -48.02 -10.94
CA ILE A 143 11.05 -48.54 -11.64
C ILE A 143 10.48 -49.72 -10.82
N PRO A 144 9.15 -49.87 -10.67
CA PRO A 144 8.54 -51.02 -10.03
C PRO A 144 8.84 -52.32 -10.78
N PRO A 145 8.98 -53.46 -10.06
CA PRO A 145 8.98 -54.76 -10.71
C PRO A 145 7.55 -55.15 -11.11
N GLY A 146 7.20 -55.02 -12.40
CA GLY A 146 5.90 -55.44 -12.94
C GLY A 146 5.14 -54.33 -13.67
N ILE A 147 3.81 -54.42 -13.68
CA ILE A 147 2.91 -53.42 -14.27
C ILE A 147 2.69 -52.29 -13.25
N GLU A 148 2.64 -51.06 -13.74
CA GLU A 148 2.39 -49.84 -12.97
C GLU A 148 1.10 -49.98 -12.14
N SER A 149 1.11 -49.46 -10.92
CA SER A 149 -0.04 -49.58 -10.04
C SER A 149 -0.20 -48.30 -9.22
N ALA A 150 -1.40 -47.73 -9.27
CA ALA A 150 -1.86 -46.71 -8.35
C ALA A 150 -2.28 -47.29 -6.98
N ALA A 151 -2.11 -48.61 -6.75
CA ALA A 151 -2.58 -49.27 -5.54
C ALA A 151 -2.00 -48.60 -4.29
N GLY A 152 -2.89 -48.11 -3.42
CA GLY A 152 -2.56 -47.56 -2.11
C GLY A 152 -2.65 -46.03 -1.96
N GLY A 153 -3.08 -45.27 -2.98
CA GLY A 153 -3.25 -43.82 -2.83
C GLY A 153 -3.97 -43.09 -3.96
N GLY A 154 -4.27 -41.81 -3.73
CA GLY A 154 -4.74 -40.84 -4.72
C GLY A 154 -3.66 -39.84 -5.12
N THR A 155 -4.03 -38.84 -5.92
CA THR A 155 -3.12 -37.77 -6.35
C THR A 155 -3.50 -36.46 -5.71
N LEU A 156 -2.55 -35.82 -5.02
CA LEU A 156 -2.66 -34.43 -4.58
C LEU A 156 -2.05 -33.52 -5.63
N ARG A 157 -2.84 -32.57 -6.16
CA ARG A 157 -2.37 -31.53 -7.07
C ARG A 157 -2.62 -30.16 -6.44
N ILE A 158 -1.55 -29.56 -5.94
CA ILE A 158 -1.58 -28.24 -5.32
C ILE A 158 -1.08 -27.19 -6.31
N LYS A 159 -1.91 -26.20 -6.61
CA LYS A 159 -1.55 -25.06 -7.46
C LYS A 159 -1.27 -23.84 -6.60
N VAL A 160 -0.17 -23.16 -6.90
CA VAL A 160 0.26 -21.95 -6.23
C VAL A 160 0.35 -20.84 -7.25
N VAL A 161 -0.42 -19.79 -7.02
CA VAL A 161 -0.51 -18.63 -7.92
C VAL A 161 -0.24 -17.33 -7.20
N ASP A 162 0.14 -16.29 -7.94
CA ASP A 162 0.29 -14.94 -7.42
C ASP A 162 -1.04 -14.15 -7.42
N ALA A 163 -0.99 -12.86 -7.06
CA ALA A 163 -2.18 -12.00 -7.03
C ALA A 163 -2.85 -11.80 -8.40
N THR A 164 -2.15 -12.08 -9.51
CA THR A 164 -2.66 -12.02 -10.88
C THR A 164 -3.08 -13.40 -11.42
N VAL A 165 -3.10 -14.41 -10.55
CA VAL A 165 -3.39 -15.82 -10.88
C VAL A 165 -2.30 -16.44 -11.77
N ALA A 166 -1.12 -15.83 -11.85
CA ALA A 166 0.00 -16.41 -12.59
C ALA A 166 0.69 -17.52 -11.77
N PRO A 167 1.16 -18.61 -12.41
CA PRO A 167 1.94 -19.65 -11.75
C PRO A 167 3.12 -19.12 -10.95
N LEU A 168 3.24 -19.52 -9.68
CA LEU A 168 4.27 -19.00 -8.80
C LEU A 168 5.26 -20.09 -8.35
N PRO A 169 6.46 -20.17 -8.97
CA PRO A 169 7.45 -21.19 -8.67
C PRO A 169 8.25 -20.93 -7.39
N GLY A 170 8.77 -22.01 -6.80
CA GLY A 170 9.67 -21.94 -5.65
C GLY A 170 9.00 -21.41 -4.39
N ILE A 171 7.70 -21.68 -4.24
CA ILE A 171 6.94 -21.48 -3.00
C ILE A 171 6.92 -22.80 -2.23
N THR A 172 7.13 -22.75 -0.92
CA THR A 172 7.08 -23.94 -0.07
C THR A 172 5.62 -24.36 0.13
N VAL A 173 5.32 -25.61 -0.19
CA VAL A 173 4.06 -26.28 0.10
C VAL A 173 4.34 -27.33 1.17
N ARG A 174 3.89 -27.10 2.39
CA ARG A 174 3.94 -28.05 3.49
C ARG A 174 2.64 -28.85 3.52
N ILE A 175 2.76 -30.17 3.61
CA ILE A 175 1.65 -31.12 3.58
C ILE A 175 1.78 -32.01 4.81
N GLU A 176 0.75 -32.01 5.65
CA GLU A 176 0.70 -32.75 6.91
C GLU A 176 -0.59 -33.57 6.98
N ASN A 177 -0.50 -34.79 7.51
CA ASN A 177 -1.64 -35.59 7.91
C ASN A 177 -1.23 -36.53 9.06
N GLU A 178 -1.70 -36.24 10.27
CA GLU A 178 -1.39 -37.06 11.46
C GLU A 178 -2.29 -38.31 11.59
N THR A 179 -3.33 -38.42 10.74
CA THR A 179 -4.30 -39.52 10.80
C THR A 179 -3.92 -40.72 9.94
N THR A 180 -2.93 -40.57 9.05
CA THR A 180 -2.36 -41.67 8.26
C THR A 180 -1.36 -42.47 9.09
N ASP A 181 -1.14 -43.74 8.71
CA ASP A 181 -0.10 -44.59 9.29
C ASP A 181 0.84 -45.08 8.16
N PRO A 182 2.09 -44.59 8.10
CA PRO A 182 2.68 -43.59 8.98
C PRO A 182 2.12 -42.17 8.75
N PRO A 183 2.26 -41.25 9.74
CA PRO A 183 1.90 -39.85 9.57
C PRO A 183 2.66 -39.19 8.43
N ILE A 184 2.01 -38.27 7.73
CA ILE A 184 2.60 -37.46 6.64
C ILE A 184 3.03 -36.11 7.20
N ALA A 185 4.23 -35.69 6.86
CA ALA A 185 4.81 -34.38 7.15
C ALA A 185 5.93 -34.12 6.14
N THR A 186 5.61 -33.46 5.03
CA THR A 186 6.54 -33.21 3.93
C THR A 186 6.48 -31.77 3.43
N GLU A 187 7.59 -31.28 2.90
CA GLU A 187 7.72 -29.95 2.33
C GLU A 187 8.31 -30.03 0.91
N ILE A 188 7.63 -29.41 -0.05
CA ILE A 188 8.00 -29.43 -1.46
C ILE A 188 7.87 -28.03 -2.04
N PHE A 189 8.70 -27.70 -3.03
CA PHE A 189 8.61 -26.42 -3.72
C PHE A 189 7.75 -26.55 -4.98
N SER A 190 6.90 -25.55 -5.23
CA SER A 190 6.18 -25.43 -6.50
C SER A 190 7.15 -25.36 -7.68
N ASN A 191 6.80 -26.06 -8.76
CA ASN A 191 7.57 -26.13 -10.01
C ASN A 191 7.39 -24.82 -10.84
N PRO A 192 8.03 -24.70 -12.02
CA PRO A 192 7.85 -23.53 -12.93
C PRO A 192 6.40 -23.22 -13.30
N ASP A 193 5.52 -24.22 -13.30
CA ASP A 193 4.08 -24.11 -13.56
C ASP A 193 3.27 -23.85 -12.28
N GLY A 194 3.93 -23.55 -11.16
CA GLY A 194 3.28 -23.24 -9.89
C GLY A 194 2.65 -24.46 -9.23
N GLU A 195 2.99 -25.68 -9.65
CA GLU A 195 2.33 -26.90 -9.18
C GLU A 195 3.23 -27.76 -8.28
N VAL A 196 2.59 -28.45 -7.34
CA VAL A 196 3.11 -29.62 -6.63
C VAL A 196 2.14 -30.77 -6.90
N ILE A 197 2.61 -31.81 -7.58
CA ILE A 197 1.84 -33.02 -7.88
C ILE A 197 2.47 -34.18 -7.11
N LEU A 198 1.66 -34.81 -6.26
CA LEU A 198 2.04 -35.97 -5.46
C LEU A 198 1.04 -37.10 -5.71
N GLY A 199 1.39 -38.00 -6.62
CA GLY A 199 0.69 -39.28 -6.77
C GLY A 199 0.98 -40.21 -5.59
N GLY A 200 0.10 -41.19 -5.37
CA GLY A 200 0.26 -42.19 -4.30
C GLY A 200 0.11 -41.64 -2.88
N ALA A 201 -0.54 -40.49 -2.71
CA ALA A 201 -0.90 -39.96 -1.40
C ALA A 201 -1.92 -40.90 -0.72
N PRO A 202 -1.67 -41.41 0.51
CA PRO A 202 -2.61 -42.32 1.18
C PRO A 202 -4.04 -41.80 1.21
N ALA A 203 -5.02 -42.66 0.93
CA ALA A 203 -6.43 -42.30 1.00
C ALA A 203 -6.82 -41.97 2.46
N ALA A 204 -7.08 -40.70 2.74
CA ALA A 204 -7.41 -40.19 4.06
C ALA A 204 -8.02 -38.80 3.98
N SER A 205 -8.83 -38.45 4.98
CA SER A 205 -9.22 -37.05 5.25
C SER A 205 -8.13 -36.33 6.06
N TYR A 206 -8.32 -35.03 6.28
CA TYR A 206 -7.47 -34.21 7.16
C TYR A 206 -6.07 -33.88 6.63
N TYR A 207 -5.90 -33.83 5.31
CA TYR A 207 -4.68 -33.26 4.72
C TYR A 207 -4.64 -31.75 4.94
N HIS A 208 -3.66 -31.31 5.72
CA HIS A 208 -3.39 -29.91 6.03
C HIS A 208 -2.30 -29.37 5.10
N ILE A 209 -2.64 -28.36 4.32
CA ILE A 209 -1.75 -27.71 3.35
C ILE A 209 -1.45 -26.29 3.83
N VAL A 210 -0.16 -25.94 3.89
CA VAL A 210 0.30 -24.57 4.13
C VAL A 210 1.27 -24.16 3.03
N VAL A 211 0.93 -23.07 2.35
CA VAL A 211 1.72 -22.48 1.27
C VAL A 211 2.37 -21.21 1.77
N SER A 212 3.70 -21.13 1.73
CA SER A 212 4.44 -19.99 2.29
C SER A 212 5.82 -19.79 1.67
N LYS A 213 6.34 -18.55 1.79
CA LYS A 213 7.70 -18.17 1.45
C LYS A 213 8.09 -16.89 2.19
N ASP A 214 9.36 -16.78 2.59
CA ASP A 214 9.86 -15.57 3.25
C ASP A 214 9.60 -14.32 2.39
N GLY A 215 8.97 -13.31 3.00
CA GLY A 215 8.59 -12.07 2.34
C GLY A 215 7.31 -12.14 1.49
N TYR A 216 6.62 -13.28 1.48
CA TYR A 216 5.31 -13.48 0.84
C TYR A 216 4.22 -13.68 1.89
N SER A 217 2.95 -13.44 1.52
CA SER A 217 1.81 -13.89 2.30
C SER A 217 1.75 -15.41 2.38
N SER A 218 0.96 -15.92 3.30
CA SER A 218 0.69 -17.34 3.44
C SER A 218 -0.77 -17.64 3.14
N ASP A 219 -1.04 -18.83 2.62
CA ASP A 219 -2.38 -19.34 2.39
C ASP A 219 -2.39 -20.85 2.65
N GLY A 220 -3.57 -21.44 2.86
CA GLY A 220 -3.63 -22.85 3.23
C GLY A 220 -4.99 -23.28 3.75
N THR A 221 -5.13 -24.58 3.91
CA THR A 221 -6.33 -25.17 4.51
C THR A 221 -6.38 -24.89 6.00
N LEU A 222 -7.57 -24.81 6.56
CA LEU A 222 -7.80 -24.61 7.98
C LEU A 222 -8.70 -25.72 8.54
N ALA A 223 -8.30 -26.27 9.69
CA ALA A 223 -9.14 -27.18 10.45
C ALA A 223 -10.31 -26.41 11.10
N PRO A 224 -11.54 -26.96 11.12
CA PRO A 224 -12.64 -26.37 11.88
C PRO A 224 -12.28 -26.16 13.35
N SER A 225 -12.63 -25.00 13.89
CA SER A 225 -12.40 -24.64 15.28
C SER A 225 -13.68 -24.06 15.92
N ALA A 226 -13.64 -23.75 17.22
CA ALA A 226 -14.77 -23.10 17.88
C ALA A 226 -15.04 -21.69 17.31
N ASP A 227 -13.97 -20.96 16.94
CA ASP A 227 -14.07 -19.62 16.36
C ASP A 227 -14.43 -19.65 14.88
N ILE A 228 -13.99 -20.68 14.15
CA ILE A 228 -14.25 -20.86 12.72
C ILE A 228 -14.76 -22.29 12.48
N PRO A 229 -16.04 -22.60 12.79
CA PRO A 229 -16.61 -23.93 12.58
C PRO A 229 -16.72 -24.29 11.10
N THR A 230 -16.78 -23.29 10.21
CA THR A 230 -16.90 -23.49 8.76
C THR A 230 -15.80 -22.72 8.02
N PRO A 231 -14.59 -23.30 7.90
CA PRO A 231 -13.51 -22.71 7.12
C PRO A 231 -13.86 -22.60 5.63
N LEU A 232 -13.40 -21.53 4.97
CA LEU A 232 -13.58 -21.34 3.53
C LEU A 232 -12.70 -22.33 2.72
N GLN A 233 -11.50 -22.60 3.23
CA GLN A 233 -10.58 -23.62 2.70
C GLN A 233 -10.44 -24.74 3.74
N PRO A 234 -11.33 -25.75 3.77
CA PRO A 234 -11.24 -26.85 4.72
C PRO A 234 -10.05 -27.77 4.39
N LEU A 235 -9.69 -28.64 5.33
CA LEU A 235 -8.69 -29.70 5.13
C LEU A 235 -9.09 -30.61 3.95
N LEU A 236 -8.11 -31.05 3.17
CA LEU A 236 -8.37 -31.87 1.99
C LEU A 236 -8.63 -33.33 2.36
N THR A 237 -9.35 -34.03 1.48
CA THR A 237 -9.52 -35.49 1.53
C THR A 237 -8.96 -36.07 0.25
N VAL A 238 -8.14 -37.10 0.38
CA VAL A 238 -7.60 -37.89 -0.73
C VAL A 238 -8.33 -39.22 -0.77
N GLU A 239 -8.78 -39.60 -1.96
CA GLU A 239 -9.40 -40.90 -2.24
C GLU A 239 -8.53 -41.68 -3.23
N GLU A 240 -8.51 -43.01 -3.10
CA GLU A 240 -7.70 -43.87 -3.95
C GLU A 240 -8.08 -43.74 -5.43
N GLY A 241 -7.06 -43.59 -6.28
CA GLY A 241 -7.24 -43.44 -7.73
C GLY A 241 -7.85 -42.10 -8.18
N LEU A 242 -8.16 -41.16 -7.27
CA LEU A 242 -8.70 -39.84 -7.62
C LEU A 242 -7.67 -38.73 -7.44
N THR A 243 -7.82 -37.68 -8.26
CA THR A 243 -7.03 -36.45 -8.13
C THR A 243 -7.77 -35.41 -7.31
N THR A 244 -7.19 -35.02 -6.18
CA THR A 244 -7.65 -33.91 -5.33
C THR A 244 -6.86 -32.65 -5.69
N VAL A 245 -7.58 -31.61 -6.13
CA VAL A 245 -6.98 -30.34 -6.58
C VAL A 245 -7.30 -29.22 -5.59
N ALA A 246 -6.30 -28.43 -5.22
CA ALA A 246 -6.49 -27.19 -4.46
C ALA A 246 -5.59 -26.08 -5.01
N THR A 247 -6.08 -24.84 -4.98
CA THR A 247 -5.34 -23.66 -5.44
C THR A 247 -5.19 -22.68 -4.28
N PHE A 248 -3.98 -22.19 -4.08
CA PHE A 248 -3.63 -21.22 -3.04
C PHE A 248 -2.96 -20.00 -3.67
N ALA A 249 -3.31 -18.81 -3.21
CA ALA A 249 -2.78 -17.58 -3.75
C ALA A 249 -1.89 -16.87 -2.73
N VAL A 250 -0.62 -16.66 -3.08
CA VAL A 250 0.35 -15.96 -2.22
C VAL A 250 1.17 -14.99 -3.06
N ASP A 251 1.54 -13.85 -2.50
CA ASP A 251 2.39 -12.87 -3.18
C ASP A 251 3.20 -12.06 -2.17
N ARG A 252 4.12 -11.22 -2.65
CA ARG A 252 4.99 -10.40 -1.81
C ARG A 252 4.17 -9.55 -0.83
N LEU A 253 4.60 -9.55 0.43
CA LEU A 253 4.00 -8.70 1.46
C LEU A 253 4.28 -7.23 1.16
N ALA A 254 3.23 -6.42 1.29
CA ALA A 254 3.25 -4.99 1.07
C ALA A 254 3.44 -4.21 2.38
N ARG A 255 3.46 -2.88 2.24
CA ARG A 255 3.43 -1.91 3.32
C ARG A 255 2.25 -0.95 3.11
N LEU A 256 1.69 -0.48 4.21
CA LEU A 256 0.66 0.54 4.24
C LEU A 256 1.22 1.78 4.97
N ALA A 257 1.39 2.87 4.24
CA ALA A 257 1.77 4.17 4.78
C ALA A 257 0.50 5.00 5.02
N ILE A 258 0.22 5.28 6.28
CA ILE A 258 -0.99 5.94 6.76
C ILE A 258 -0.62 7.34 7.21
N HIS A 259 -1.34 8.33 6.69
CA HIS A 259 -1.28 9.71 7.13
C HIS A 259 -2.67 10.14 7.60
N THR A 260 -2.71 10.76 8.76
CA THR A 260 -3.93 11.24 9.40
C THR A 260 -3.82 12.72 9.61
N TRP A 261 -4.85 13.43 9.17
CA TRP A 261 -4.90 14.88 9.08
C TRP A 261 -6.17 15.38 9.76
N ARG A 262 -6.13 16.53 10.44
CA ARG A 262 -7.34 17.29 10.73
C ARG A 262 -7.85 17.88 9.41
N ALA A 263 -9.12 17.64 9.09
CA ALA A 263 -9.72 18.14 7.87
C ALA A 263 -9.71 19.69 7.85
N PRO A 264 -9.61 20.32 6.66
CA PRO A 264 -9.56 21.77 6.61
C PRO A 264 -10.86 22.41 7.11
N THR A 265 -10.75 23.42 7.99
CA THR A 265 -11.90 24.07 8.64
C THR A 265 -12.13 25.45 8.05
N SER A 266 -13.40 25.83 7.86
CA SER A 266 -13.77 27.18 7.40
C SER A 266 -13.69 28.18 8.55
N THR A 267 -13.07 29.33 8.30
CA THR A 267 -12.99 30.45 9.24
C THR A 267 -13.09 31.77 8.48
N ALA A 268 -13.09 32.89 9.20
CA ALA A 268 -13.01 34.20 8.57
C ALA A 268 -12.30 35.22 9.46
N PHE A 269 -11.57 36.12 8.81
CA PHE A 269 -11.12 37.37 9.39
C PHE A 269 -12.20 38.43 9.19
N LEU A 270 -12.53 39.19 10.23
CA LEU A 270 -13.47 40.32 10.19
C LEU A 270 -12.79 41.53 10.83
N ASP A 271 -12.79 42.63 10.11
CA ASP A 271 -12.41 43.93 10.65
C ASP A 271 -13.66 44.83 10.67
N PRO A 272 -14.14 45.18 11.87
CA PRO A 272 -15.29 46.07 12.06
C PRO A 272 -14.91 47.57 11.96
N LEU A 273 -13.66 47.90 11.63
CA LEU A 273 -13.17 49.27 11.44
C LEU A 273 -13.37 50.17 12.67
N PHE A 274 -13.18 49.61 13.87
CA PHE A 274 -13.16 50.40 15.12
C PHE A 274 -11.87 51.23 15.27
N ASP A 275 -10.79 50.82 14.63
CA ASP A 275 -9.51 51.52 14.63
C ASP A 275 -8.77 51.32 13.29
N THR A 276 -7.57 51.90 13.17
CA THR A 276 -6.76 51.83 11.95
C THR A 276 -5.75 50.68 11.94
N ALA A 277 -5.80 49.73 12.88
CA ALA A 277 -4.76 48.71 13.05
C ALA A 277 -4.58 47.80 11.82
N HIS A 278 -5.66 47.61 11.05
CA HIS A 278 -5.67 46.79 9.84
C HIS A 278 -5.60 47.59 8.55
N LEU A 279 -5.28 48.89 8.62
CA LEU A 279 -5.01 49.74 7.47
C LEU A 279 -3.49 49.97 7.36
N ALA A 280 -2.89 49.56 6.24
CA ALA A 280 -1.48 49.80 5.96
C ALA A 280 -1.23 51.24 5.49
N SER A 281 -2.17 51.80 4.74
CA SER A 281 -2.12 53.19 4.28
C SER A 281 -3.52 53.71 3.98
N TRP A 282 -3.73 55.02 4.17
CA TRP A 282 -4.99 55.67 3.85
C TRP A 282 -4.78 57.15 3.51
N SER A 283 -5.70 57.72 2.75
CA SER A 283 -5.66 59.12 2.32
C SER A 283 -7.08 59.66 2.15
N ASN A 284 -7.33 60.87 2.67
CA ASN A 284 -8.62 61.57 2.61
C ASN A 284 -9.83 60.77 3.15
N VAL A 285 -9.56 59.77 4.00
CA VAL A 285 -10.57 59.02 4.75
C VAL A 285 -10.26 59.05 6.23
N GLN A 286 -11.29 58.86 7.06
CA GLN A 286 -11.21 58.81 8.50
C GLN A 286 -12.22 57.80 9.04
N ILE A 287 -11.94 57.23 10.21
CA ILE A 287 -12.89 56.38 10.93
C ILE A 287 -13.71 57.28 11.85
N THR A 288 -15.03 57.28 11.68
CA THR A 288 -15.98 57.98 12.56
C THR A 288 -17.09 57.02 12.93
N ASP A 289 -17.39 56.89 14.22
CA ASP A 289 -18.44 56.01 14.76
C ASP A 289 -18.39 54.55 14.24
N GLY A 290 -17.19 54.03 13.99
CA GLY A 290 -16.97 52.66 13.50
C GLY A 290 -17.19 52.46 12.00
N SER A 291 -17.25 53.54 11.21
CA SER A 291 -17.29 53.48 9.74
C SER A 291 -16.16 54.31 9.14
N LEU A 292 -15.52 53.77 8.10
CA LEU A 292 -14.48 54.46 7.33
C LEU A 292 -15.16 55.29 6.24
N SER A 293 -15.01 56.61 6.30
CA SER A 293 -15.68 57.57 5.40
C SER A 293 -14.71 58.62 4.87
N LEU A 294 -15.12 59.38 3.84
CA LEU A 294 -14.35 60.53 3.39
C LEU A 294 -14.21 61.59 4.49
N VAL A 295 -13.03 62.23 4.56
CA VAL A 295 -12.84 63.45 5.36
C VAL A 295 -13.71 64.58 4.77
N ALA A 296 -14.20 65.46 5.63
CA ALA A 296 -15.04 66.59 5.20
C ALA A 296 -14.40 67.39 4.06
N GLY A 297 -15.16 67.63 2.98
CA GLY A 297 -14.70 68.35 1.79
C GLY A 297 -13.92 67.52 0.77
N ALA A 298 -13.51 66.29 1.10
CA ALA A 298 -12.88 65.40 0.11
C ALA A 298 -13.90 64.88 -0.92
N ALA A 299 -13.48 64.87 -2.19
CA ALA A 299 -14.22 64.28 -3.30
C ALA A 299 -13.87 62.79 -3.50
N THR A 300 -12.62 62.42 -3.19
CA THR A 300 -12.12 61.04 -3.27
C THR A 300 -11.21 60.72 -2.08
N GLY A 301 -11.09 59.44 -1.77
CA GLY A 301 -10.23 58.92 -0.73
C GLY A 301 -9.92 57.45 -0.95
N THR A 302 -8.89 56.96 -0.28
CA THR A 302 -8.39 55.59 -0.46
C THR A 302 -7.97 54.99 0.86
N ALA A 303 -8.17 53.69 1.03
CA ALA A 303 -7.57 52.92 2.12
C ALA A 303 -7.09 51.57 1.60
N THR A 304 -5.93 51.13 2.07
CA THR A 304 -5.34 49.83 1.75
C THR A 304 -5.13 49.07 3.04
N THR A 305 -5.59 47.82 3.11
CA THR A 305 -5.44 47.00 4.31
C THR A 305 -4.00 46.55 4.53
N THR A 306 -3.69 46.12 5.74
CA THR A 306 -2.52 45.27 5.99
C THR A 306 -2.66 43.94 5.24
N LEU A 307 -1.53 43.28 4.95
CA LEU A 307 -1.52 41.93 4.37
C LEU A 307 -2.16 40.94 5.32
N LEU A 308 -3.29 40.36 4.92
CA LEU A 308 -3.92 39.24 5.61
C LEU A 308 -3.24 37.93 5.17
N THR A 309 -2.60 37.23 6.10
CA THR A 309 -2.05 35.90 5.86
C THR A 309 -2.80 34.85 6.68
N ALA A 310 -2.84 33.63 6.15
CA ALA A 310 -3.44 32.47 6.80
C ALA A 310 -2.48 31.28 6.63
N THR A 311 -2.23 30.52 7.69
CA THR A 311 -1.29 29.39 7.64
C THR A 311 -1.77 28.23 8.53
N PRO A 312 -1.84 27.00 8.00
CA PRO A 312 -1.77 26.63 6.58
C PRO A 312 -3.07 27.04 5.86
N LEU A 313 -2.98 27.91 4.84
CA LEU A 313 -4.12 28.29 4.01
C LEU A 313 -4.45 27.18 3.00
N GLU A 314 -5.67 26.67 3.04
CA GLU A 314 -6.15 25.66 2.09
C GLU A 314 -6.81 26.30 0.87
N SER A 315 -7.79 27.18 1.11
CA SER A 315 -8.51 27.88 0.05
C SER A 315 -9.07 29.22 0.53
N TRP A 316 -9.17 30.17 -0.38
CA TRP A 316 -10.00 31.36 -0.18
C TRP A 316 -11.46 31.02 -0.49
N LEU A 317 -12.40 31.61 0.25
CA LEU A 317 -13.83 31.41 0.03
C LEU A 317 -14.47 32.69 -0.53
N GLN A 318 -14.42 33.78 0.23
CA GLN A 318 -15.22 34.95 -0.08
C GLN A 318 -14.62 36.22 0.54
N PHE A 319 -14.59 37.31 -0.22
CA PHE A 319 -14.40 38.65 0.31
C PHE A 319 -15.75 39.36 0.39
N SER A 320 -16.02 40.04 1.50
CA SER A 320 -17.29 40.75 1.71
C SER A 320 -17.05 42.02 2.49
N TRP A 321 -17.85 43.03 2.21
CA TRP A 321 -17.92 44.26 2.99
C TRP A 321 -19.36 44.74 3.13
N GLY A 322 -19.58 45.61 4.11
CA GLY A 322 -20.85 46.27 4.37
C GLY A 322 -20.71 47.79 4.35
N SER A 323 -21.81 48.46 4.01
CA SER A 323 -21.92 49.91 4.00
C SER A 323 -23.34 50.35 4.36
N SER A 324 -23.47 51.35 5.22
CA SER A 324 -24.69 52.09 5.53
C SER A 324 -25.04 53.12 4.45
N SER A 325 -24.09 53.46 3.59
CA SER A 325 -24.26 54.44 2.52
C SER A 325 -24.73 53.80 1.23
N SER A 326 -25.57 54.51 0.48
CA SER A 326 -25.96 54.13 -0.88
C SER A 326 -24.88 54.44 -1.92
N ALA A 327 -23.85 55.23 -1.57
CA ALA A 327 -22.73 55.51 -2.44
C ALA A 327 -21.72 54.34 -2.40
N PRO A 328 -21.38 53.73 -3.55
CA PRO A 328 -20.56 52.52 -3.57
C PRO A 328 -19.10 52.81 -3.20
N VAL A 329 -18.50 51.87 -2.47
CA VAL A 329 -17.05 51.75 -2.33
C VAL A 329 -16.53 50.81 -3.40
N ARG A 330 -15.51 51.23 -4.14
CA ARG A 330 -14.86 50.35 -5.12
C ARG A 330 -13.75 49.57 -4.44
N VAL A 331 -13.76 48.25 -4.62
CA VAL A 331 -12.83 47.31 -3.98
C VAL A 331 -11.96 46.64 -5.03
N GLN A 332 -10.65 46.63 -4.81
CA GLN A 332 -9.70 45.81 -5.57
C GLN A 332 -8.91 44.92 -4.61
N LEU A 333 -8.64 43.69 -5.03
CA LEU A 333 -7.89 42.72 -4.25
C LEU A 333 -6.49 42.51 -4.83
N TRP A 334 -5.50 42.51 -3.96
CA TRP A 334 -4.09 42.49 -4.27
C TRP A 334 -3.43 41.33 -3.54
N ARG A 335 -2.36 40.81 -4.14
CA ARG A 335 -1.44 39.84 -3.54
C ARG A 335 -0.09 40.49 -3.30
N GLU A 336 0.67 39.96 -2.36
CA GLU A 336 2.05 40.36 -2.16
C GLU A 336 3.00 39.32 -2.78
N GLU A 337 3.95 39.79 -3.58
CA GLU A 337 5.04 38.98 -4.11
C GLU A 337 6.36 39.71 -3.86
N ASN A 338 7.25 39.11 -3.04
CA ASN A 338 8.55 39.69 -2.66
C ASN A 338 8.46 41.14 -2.12
N GLY A 339 7.44 41.44 -1.32
CA GLY A 339 7.20 42.78 -0.75
C GLY A 339 6.60 43.79 -1.73
N VAL A 340 6.19 43.36 -2.93
CA VAL A 340 5.51 44.21 -3.91
C VAL A 340 4.04 43.80 -4.00
N LEU A 341 3.14 44.78 -3.91
CA LEU A 341 1.71 44.54 -4.14
C LEU A 341 1.42 44.46 -5.63
N LEU A 342 0.85 43.33 -6.05
CA LEU A 342 0.39 43.07 -7.40
C LEU A 342 -1.12 42.84 -7.37
N LEU A 343 -1.83 43.42 -8.35
CA LEU A 343 -3.26 43.18 -8.47
C LEU A 343 -3.49 41.70 -8.81
N ILE A 344 -4.43 41.03 -8.14
CA ILE A 344 -4.80 39.66 -8.52
C ILE A 344 -5.30 39.69 -9.97
N PRO A 345 -4.72 38.88 -10.87
CA PRO A 345 -4.97 39.01 -12.30
C PRO A 345 -6.41 38.59 -12.67
N GLU A 346 -6.91 39.13 -13.78
CA GLU A 346 -8.27 38.87 -14.31
C GLU A 346 -8.55 37.39 -14.57
N GLU A 347 -7.52 36.60 -14.84
CA GLU A 347 -7.63 35.15 -15.04
C GLU A 347 -7.95 34.39 -13.75
N GLU A 348 -7.52 34.90 -12.58
CA GLU A 348 -7.82 34.33 -11.27
C GLU A 348 -9.08 34.96 -10.65
N LEU A 349 -9.28 36.27 -10.88
CA LEU A 349 -10.39 37.04 -10.31
C LEU A 349 -10.99 38.03 -11.33
N PRO A 350 -11.92 37.58 -12.20
CA PRO A 350 -12.53 38.43 -13.21
C PRO A 350 -13.25 39.65 -12.61
N GLY A 351 -12.98 40.84 -13.15
CA GLY A 351 -13.53 42.13 -12.72
C GLY A 351 -12.64 42.94 -11.77
N ASN A 352 -11.52 42.38 -11.30
CA ASN A 352 -10.67 43.00 -10.29
C ASN A 352 -9.91 44.26 -10.77
N ALA A 353 -9.51 44.32 -12.05
CA ALA A 353 -8.86 45.47 -12.66
C ALA A 353 -9.79 46.69 -12.76
N ALA A 354 -11.08 46.46 -13.01
CA ALA A 354 -12.09 47.51 -12.94
C ALA A 354 -12.46 47.88 -11.49
N GLY A 355 -12.35 46.91 -10.58
CA GLY A 355 -12.74 47.01 -9.18
C GLY A 355 -14.23 46.70 -8.98
N PHE A 356 -14.54 46.03 -7.88
CA PHE A 356 -15.88 45.59 -7.52
C PHE A 356 -16.62 46.66 -6.73
N THR A 357 -17.89 46.87 -7.04
CA THR A 357 -18.78 47.76 -6.27
C THR A 357 -19.91 47.00 -5.57
N ALA A 358 -19.97 45.67 -5.76
CA ALA A 358 -20.96 44.79 -5.17
C ALA A 358 -20.29 43.72 -4.30
N SER A 359 -20.82 43.54 -3.10
CA SER A 359 -20.42 42.53 -2.12
C SER A 359 -21.45 41.38 -2.13
N PRO A 360 -21.03 40.11 -2.07
CA PRO A 360 -19.65 39.64 -1.91
C PRO A 360 -18.93 39.26 -3.21
N ILE A 361 -17.60 39.13 -3.13
CA ILE A 361 -16.73 38.60 -4.19
C ILE A 361 -16.39 37.13 -3.88
N ASN A 362 -16.61 36.23 -4.85
CA ASN A 362 -16.19 34.83 -4.76
C ASN A 362 -14.68 34.72 -4.99
N LEU A 363 -13.96 34.09 -4.06
CA LEU A 363 -12.51 33.91 -4.14
C LEU A 363 -12.08 32.46 -4.41
N GLN A 364 -13.01 31.53 -4.64
CA GLN A 364 -12.69 30.10 -4.78
C GLN A 364 -11.81 29.76 -6.00
N SER A 365 -11.71 30.66 -6.99
CA SER A 365 -10.80 30.52 -8.14
C SER A 365 -9.39 31.08 -7.89
N VAL A 366 -9.18 31.81 -6.79
CA VAL A 366 -7.90 32.43 -6.47
C VAL A 366 -6.95 31.39 -5.89
N GLY A 367 -5.81 31.18 -6.56
CA GLY A 367 -4.82 30.18 -6.17
C GLY A 367 -4.10 30.56 -4.88
N THR A 368 -3.96 29.61 -3.95
CA THR A 368 -3.32 29.86 -2.65
C THR A 368 -1.78 29.82 -2.69
N THR A 369 -1.22 29.20 -3.74
CA THR A 369 0.24 29.18 -3.98
C THR A 369 0.74 30.51 -4.55
N THR A 370 -0.01 31.12 -5.45
CA THR A 370 0.28 32.45 -6.03
C THR A 370 -0.17 33.58 -5.11
N THR A 371 -1.28 33.39 -4.38
CA THR A 371 -1.87 34.37 -3.47
C THR A 371 -2.00 33.77 -2.07
N SER A 372 -0.88 33.68 -1.36
CA SER A 372 -0.81 33.17 0.03
C SER A 372 -1.23 34.20 1.08
N GLY A 373 -1.37 35.47 0.68
CA GLY A 373 -1.92 36.55 1.47
C GLY A 373 -2.71 37.52 0.61
N LEU A 374 -3.64 38.25 1.23
CA LEU A 374 -4.61 39.09 0.56
C LEU A 374 -4.59 40.51 1.14
N VAL A 375 -4.60 41.50 0.25
CA VAL A 375 -4.72 42.92 0.58
C VAL A 375 -5.94 43.47 -0.14
N ALA A 376 -6.79 44.22 0.55
CA ALA A 376 -7.89 44.95 -0.06
C ALA A 376 -7.53 46.43 -0.18
N ARG A 377 -7.84 47.00 -1.34
CA ARG A 377 -7.83 48.44 -1.56
C ARG A 377 -9.26 48.92 -1.76
N PHE A 378 -9.64 49.93 -0.99
CA PHE A 378 -10.91 50.62 -1.04
C PHE A 378 -10.72 52.00 -1.63
N ASP A 379 -11.41 52.30 -2.74
CA ASP A 379 -11.50 53.66 -3.27
C ASP A 379 -12.90 54.23 -3.00
N PHE A 380 -12.93 55.38 -2.34
CA PHE A 380 -14.11 56.13 -1.98
C PHE A 380 -14.26 57.28 -2.99
N ILE A 381 -15.39 57.32 -3.71
CA ILE A 381 -15.69 58.37 -4.69
C ILE A 381 -17.05 58.96 -4.34
N ARG A 382 -17.09 60.25 -4.01
CA ARG A 382 -18.35 60.96 -3.77
C ARG A 382 -19.17 60.96 -5.05
N ASN A 383 -20.44 60.55 -4.97
CA ASN A 383 -21.33 60.54 -6.12
C ASN A 383 -21.85 61.96 -6.45
N GLY A 384 -22.41 62.14 -7.65
CA GLY A 384 -22.92 63.44 -8.12
C GLY A 384 -24.12 63.98 -7.32
N GLU A 385 -24.71 63.17 -6.44
CA GLU A 385 -25.83 63.53 -5.56
C GLU A 385 -25.35 64.02 -4.18
N GLY A 386 -24.04 64.07 -3.94
CA GLY A 386 -23.45 64.57 -2.70
C GLY A 386 -23.39 63.57 -1.55
N VAL A 387 -23.89 62.34 -1.74
CA VAL A 387 -23.83 61.25 -0.77
C VAL A 387 -22.38 60.76 -0.64
N SER A 388 -21.88 60.71 0.58
CA SER A 388 -20.52 60.23 0.86
C SER A 388 -20.52 58.70 0.96
N PRO A 389 -19.61 57.99 0.29
CA PRO A 389 -19.41 56.56 0.51
C PRO A 389 -18.85 56.30 1.91
N GLU A 390 -19.23 55.16 2.47
CA GLU A 390 -18.88 54.68 3.81
C GLU A 390 -18.57 53.17 3.74
N LEU A 391 -17.71 52.68 4.63
CA LEU A 391 -17.36 51.27 4.76
C LEU A 391 -17.42 50.91 6.25
N ASP A 392 -18.37 50.05 6.61
CA ASP A 392 -18.63 49.75 8.03
C ASP A 392 -17.82 48.55 8.52
N TRP A 393 -17.53 47.61 7.62
CA TRP A 393 -16.72 46.44 7.93
C TRP A 393 -16.26 45.75 6.65
N TRP A 394 -15.19 44.96 6.76
CA TRP A 394 -14.79 44.02 5.72
C TRP A 394 -14.39 42.67 6.31
N ARG A 395 -14.59 41.60 5.54
CA ARG A 395 -14.45 40.23 5.97
C ARG A 395 -13.91 39.35 4.86
N VAL A 396 -12.98 38.47 5.20
CA VAL A 396 -12.42 37.45 4.31
C VAL A 396 -12.66 36.08 4.92
N ALA A 397 -13.44 35.26 4.24
CA ALA A 397 -13.63 33.85 4.57
C ALA A 397 -12.63 32.98 3.82
N TYR A 398 -12.06 31.99 4.51
CA TYR A 398 -11.07 31.06 3.99
C TYR A 398 -11.11 29.74 4.76
N ARG A 399 -10.41 28.73 4.26
CA ARG A 399 -10.21 27.45 4.96
C ARG A 399 -8.75 27.32 5.41
N LEU A 400 -8.57 26.80 6.62
CA LEU A 400 -7.27 26.47 7.18
C LEU A 400 -7.10 24.95 7.21
N GLY A 401 -5.89 24.46 6.96
CA GLY A 401 -5.54 23.05 6.99
C GLY A 401 -5.04 22.52 5.64
N PRO A 402 -4.96 21.19 5.48
CA PRO A 402 -5.01 20.20 6.56
C PRO A 402 -3.82 20.39 7.55
N THR A 403 -3.94 19.87 8.76
CA THR A 403 -2.83 19.82 9.73
C THR A 403 -2.61 18.39 10.22
N PRO A 404 -1.37 17.96 10.50
CA PRO A 404 -1.10 16.62 11.02
C PRO A 404 -1.94 16.29 12.27
N LEU A 405 -2.48 15.07 12.33
CA LEU A 405 -3.29 14.59 13.44
C LEU A 405 -2.72 13.29 14.01
N GLY A 406 -1.93 13.40 15.07
CA GLY A 406 -1.36 12.23 15.73
C GLY A 406 -2.29 11.47 16.67
N GLY A 407 -1.91 10.22 16.97
CA GLY A 407 -2.60 9.39 17.97
C GLY A 407 -3.91 8.77 17.49
N VAL A 408 -4.13 8.72 16.17
CA VAL A 408 -5.34 8.13 15.58
C VAL A 408 -5.15 6.63 15.39
N THR A 409 -6.07 5.83 15.93
CA THR A 409 -6.09 4.38 15.68
C THR A 409 -6.88 4.09 14.41
N VAL A 410 -6.21 3.49 13.44
CA VAL A 410 -6.76 3.06 12.15
C VAL A 410 -6.87 1.54 12.15
N ARG A 411 -8.04 1.04 11.77
CA ARG A 411 -8.31 -0.40 11.57
C ARG A 411 -8.58 -0.67 10.10
N ALA A 412 -7.74 -1.48 9.46
CA ALA A 412 -7.94 -1.98 8.11
C ALA A 412 -8.31 -3.47 8.16
N THR A 413 -9.50 -3.81 7.67
CA THR A 413 -10.07 -5.17 7.70
C THR A 413 -10.07 -5.74 6.29
N SER A 414 -9.42 -6.89 6.12
CA SER A 414 -9.30 -7.61 4.86
C SER A 414 -10.67 -8.05 4.33
N SER A 415 -10.85 -8.03 3.02
CA SER A 415 -12.05 -8.54 2.34
C SER A 415 -12.02 -10.06 2.20
N LYS A 416 -10.83 -10.66 2.20
CA LYS A 416 -10.64 -12.11 2.34
C LYS A 416 -11.07 -12.57 3.73
N ILE A 417 -11.67 -13.75 3.80
CA ILE A 417 -12.15 -14.37 5.03
C ILE A 417 -11.50 -15.75 5.22
N LEU A 418 -11.32 -16.17 6.47
CA LEU A 418 -10.89 -17.53 6.80
C LEU A 418 -12.07 -18.52 6.73
N GLY A 419 -13.29 -18.04 6.93
CA GLY A 419 -14.49 -18.84 7.01
C GLY A 419 -15.60 -18.08 7.74
N TYR A 420 -16.53 -18.82 8.33
CA TYR A 420 -17.65 -18.29 9.09
C TYR A 420 -17.61 -18.77 10.54
N ASP A 421 -18.04 -17.91 11.45
CA ASP A 421 -18.22 -18.24 12.87
C ASP A 421 -19.52 -19.04 13.11
N ALA A 422 -19.80 -19.39 14.37
CA ALA A 422 -21.00 -20.12 14.75
C ALA A 422 -22.32 -19.36 14.46
N ALA A 423 -22.27 -18.03 14.32
CA ALA A 423 -23.39 -17.17 13.97
C ALA A 423 -23.47 -16.89 12.45
N HIS A 424 -22.70 -17.62 11.64
CA HIS A 424 -22.58 -17.45 10.19
C HIS A 424 -22.09 -16.05 9.78
N GLN A 425 -21.33 -15.37 10.64
CA GLN A 425 -20.68 -14.12 10.29
C GLN A 425 -19.30 -14.39 9.68
N PRO A 426 -18.91 -13.66 8.64
CA PRO A 426 -17.60 -13.81 8.02
C PRO A 426 -16.49 -13.43 9.01
N VAL A 427 -15.45 -14.27 9.10
CA VAL A 427 -14.25 -14.02 9.92
C VAL A 427 -13.13 -13.53 9.00
N PRO A 428 -12.72 -12.24 9.06
CA PRO A 428 -11.69 -11.69 8.19
C PRO A 428 -10.35 -12.42 8.34
N LYS A 429 -9.62 -12.56 7.23
CA LYS A 429 -8.27 -13.16 7.22
C LYS A 429 -7.25 -12.29 7.95
N HIS A 430 -7.36 -10.97 7.79
CA HIS A 430 -6.50 -10.01 8.45
C HIS A 430 -7.27 -8.82 9.03
N ILE A 431 -6.86 -8.38 10.22
CA ILE A 431 -7.24 -7.11 10.82
C ILE A 431 -5.95 -6.40 11.22
N ILE A 432 -5.65 -5.29 10.56
CA ILE A 432 -4.51 -4.45 10.87
C ILE A 432 -5.02 -3.30 11.74
N ALA A 433 -4.60 -3.26 13.00
CA ALA A 433 -4.89 -2.16 13.90
C ALA A 433 -3.58 -1.46 14.26
N THR A 434 -3.47 -0.16 13.97
CA THR A 434 -2.27 0.62 14.25
C THR A 434 -2.60 2.06 14.57
N THR A 435 -1.72 2.72 15.33
CA THR A 435 -1.89 4.13 15.73
C THR A 435 -0.83 5.01 15.09
N THR A 436 -1.20 6.20 14.64
CA THR A 436 -0.29 7.19 14.06
C THR A 436 0.55 7.90 15.13
N ASN A 437 1.78 8.31 14.76
CA ASN A 437 2.68 9.06 15.62
C ASN A 437 2.20 10.51 15.84
N SER A 438 2.94 11.37 16.55
CA SER A 438 2.56 12.77 16.78
C SER A 438 2.44 13.63 15.51
N GLU A 439 3.08 13.20 14.42
CA GLU A 439 3.04 13.84 13.09
C GLU A 439 1.93 13.26 12.21
N GLY A 440 1.05 12.41 12.77
CA GLY A 440 -0.05 11.81 12.04
C GLY A 440 0.37 10.70 11.09
N GLU A 441 1.59 10.17 11.17
CA GLU A 441 2.16 9.19 10.24
C GLU A 441 2.30 7.79 10.86
N ARG A 442 2.17 6.75 10.04
CA ARG A 442 2.48 5.36 10.40
C ARG A 442 2.78 4.51 9.16
N ILE A 443 3.84 3.70 9.22
CA ILE A 443 4.08 2.65 8.22
C ILE A 443 3.85 1.29 8.88
N ALA A 444 2.85 0.54 8.40
CA ALA A 444 2.62 -0.86 8.74
C ALA A 444 3.20 -1.77 7.64
N GLY A 445 3.95 -2.81 8.00
CA GLY A 445 4.51 -3.79 7.06
C GLY A 445 3.90 -5.17 7.25
N GLY A 446 4.17 -6.07 6.31
CA GLY A 446 3.64 -7.44 6.37
C GLY A 446 2.18 -7.53 5.94
N ILE A 447 1.75 -6.66 5.03
CA ILE A 447 0.37 -6.55 4.59
C ILE A 447 0.16 -7.47 3.39
N GLU A 448 -0.79 -8.41 3.47
CA GLU A 448 -1.20 -9.21 2.32
C GLU A 448 -1.95 -8.33 1.30
N TRP A 449 -1.75 -8.61 0.01
CA TRP A 449 -2.52 -7.94 -1.05
C TRP A 449 -4.01 -8.26 -0.90
N ASP A 450 -4.84 -7.22 -0.87
CA ASP A 450 -6.29 -7.35 -0.73
C ASP A 450 -6.97 -5.98 -0.93
N ALA A 451 -8.29 -5.98 -0.99
CA ALA A 451 -9.12 -4.84 -0.65
C ALA A 451 -9.33 -4.79 0.87
N TYR A 452 -9.11 -3.63 1.49
CA TYR A 452 -9.29 -3.42 2.91
C TYR A 452 -10.40 -2.40 3.19
N ALA A 453 -11.37 -2.77 4.02
CA ALA A 453 -12.28 -1.83 4.64
C ALA A 453 -11.54 -1.07 5.75
N VAL A 454 -11.49 0.26 5.65
CA VAL A 454 -10.78 1.11 6.60
C VAL A 454 -11.78 1.81 7.52
N GLY A 455 -11.54 1.71 8.82
CA GLY A 455 -12.23 2.46 9.86
C GLY A 455 -11.24 3.20 10.75
N VAL A 456 -11.73 4.26 11.41
CA VAL A 456 -10.97 5.05 12.39
C VAL A 456 -11.78 5.18 13.67
N ASP A 457 -11.13 4.99 14.81
CA ASP A 457 -11.81 5.04 16.10
C ASP A 457 -11.93 6.48 16.61
N GLY A 458 -13.14 6.93 16.93
CA GLY A 458 -13.38 8.25 17.55
C GLY A 458 -13.35 9.45 16.59
N TRP A 459 -13.29 9.20 15.29
CA TRP A 459 -13.21 10.24 14.26
C TRP A 459 -14.18 9.96 13.11
N ARG A 460 -14.56 11.03 12.40
CA ARG A 460 -15.22 10.97 11.11
C ARG A 460 -14.24 11.15 9.99
N VAL A 461 -14.40 10.36 8.94
CA VAL A 461 -13.62 10.50 7.71
C VAL A 461 -14.32 11.52 6.81
N ALA A 462 -13.85 12.77 6.83
CA ALA A 462 -14.34 13.84 5.97
C ALA A 462 -13.86 13.66 4.52
N ASP A 463 -12.62 13.24 4.34
CA ASP A 463 -12.02 12.93 3.04
C ASP A 463 -11.05 11.75 3.18
N VAL A 464 -10.85 11.01 2.11
CA VAL A 464 -9.97 9.83 2.07
C VAL A 464 -9.36 9.63 0.69
N CYS A 465 -8.07 9.35 0.66
CA CYS A 465 -7.32 9.13 -0.56
C CYS A 465 -6.36 7.94 -0.38
N PRO A 466 -6.35 6.94 -1.29
CA PRO A 466 -7.30 6.73 -2.38
C PRO A 466 -8.70 6.36 -1.87
N ALA A 467 -9.65 6.17 -2.79
CA ALA A 467 -11.01 5.74 -2.45
C ALA A 467 -11.03 4.40 -1.70
N LEU A 468 -12.07 4.20 -0.88
CA LEU A 468 -12.31 2.96 -0.15
C LEU A 468 -13.28 2.04 -0.92
N PRO A 469 -13.13 0.70 -0.82
CA PRO A 469 -12.14 -0.03 -0.03
C PRO A 469 -10.72 0.16 -0.55
N LEU A 470 -9.75 0.20 0.36
CA LEU A 470 -8.36 0.47 0.04
C LEU A 470 -7.75 -0.76 -0.65
N LEU A 471 -7.32 -0.60 -1.90
CA LEU A 471 -6.62 -1.66 -2.64
C LEU A 471 -5.12 -1.65 -2.31
N VAL A 472 -4.64 -2.76 -1.78
CA VAL A 472 -3.22 -2.97 -1.48
C VAL A 472 -2.64 -3.96 -2.49
N ALA A 473 -1.70 -3.49 -3.31
CA ALA A 473 -0.98 -4.31 -4.29
C ALA A 473 0.22 -5.03 -3.63
N PRO A 474 0.65 -6.19 -4.17
CA PRO A 474 1.75 -6.97 -3.60
C PRO A 474 3.11 -6.25 -3.64
N GLY A 475 3.94 -6.46 -2.62
CA GLY A 475 5.35 -6.03 -2.55
C GLY A 475 5.62 -4.52 -2.50
N GLY A 476 4.60 -3.68 -2.68
CA GLY A 476 4.70 -2.22 -2.74
C GLY A 476 4.41 -1.50 -1.43
N THR A 477 4.38 -0.17 -1.48
CA THR A 477 3.84 0.67 -0.39
C THR A 477 2.61 1.40 -0.92
N THR A 478 1.46 1.17 -0.29
CA THR A 478 0.23 1.92 -0.57
C THR A 478 0.13 3.07 0.42
N ASN A 479 -0.10 4.29 -0.07
CA ASN A 479 -0.39 5.45 0.77
C ASN A 479 -1.89 5.53 1.05
N LEU A 480 -2.25 5.91 2.27
CA LEU A 480 -3.61 6.18 2.73
C LEU A 480 -3.60 7.49 3.50
N ASP A 481 -4.24 8.51 2.94
CA ASP A 481 -4.50 9.80 3.58
C ASP A 481 -5.94 9.83 4.10
N LEU A 482 -6.09 10.10 5.39
CA LEU A 482 -7.37 10.23 6.07
C LEU A 482 -7.49 11.65 6.63
N PHE A 483 -8.50 12.39 6.16
CA PHE A 483 -8.82 13.72 6.68
C PHE A 483 -10.00 13.61 7.62
N LEU A 484 -9.76 13.95 8.88
CA LEU A 484 -10.61 13.60 9.99
C LEU A 484 -11.24 14.82 10.64
N GLU A 485 -12.50 14.68 11.02
CA GLU A 485 -13.26 15.63 11.83
C GLU A 485 -13.74 14.98 13.13
N GLU A 486 -13.97 15.80 14.15
CA GLU A 486 -14.50 15.35 15.44
C GLU A 486 -15.92 14.78 15.29
N ASN A 487 -16.26 13.78 16.12
CA ASN A 487 -17.59 13.17 16.08
C ASN A 487 -18.66 14.15 16.57
N ALA A 488 -19.66 14.42 15.72
CA ALA A 488 -20.80 15.32 15.97
C ALA A 488 -22.17 14.64 15.76
N ARG A 489 -23.26 15.37 15.45
CA ARG A 489 -24.63 14.80 15.39
C ARG A 489 -24.87 13.81 14.24
N GLY A 490 -24.43 14.14 13.03
CA GLY A 490 -24.53 13.29 11.83
C GLY A 490 -23.76 13.90 10.67
N SER A 491 -23.45 13.11 9.65
CA SER A 491 -22.69 13.59 8.48
C SER A 491 -23.01 12.82 7.21
N LEU A 492 -22.75 13.45 6.07
CA LEU A 492 -22.75 12.82 4.75
C LEU A 492 -21.42 13.07 4.05
N ARG A 493 -20.77 11.99 3.59
CA ARG A 493 -19.68 12.08 2.60
C ARG A 493 -20.19 11.65 1.23
N ALA A 494 -20.24 12.59 0.29
CA ALA A 494 -20.54 12.32 -1.10
C ALA A 494 -19.24 12.00 -1.85
N ILE A 495 -19.16 10.82 -2.47
CA ILE A 495 -18.04 10.37 -3.31
C ILE A 495 -18.48 10.55 -4.76
N VAL A 496 -17.81 11.41 -5.51
CA VAL A 496 -18.14 11.68 -6.91
C VAL A 496 -17.07 11.09 -7.80
N VAL A 497 -17.48 10.19 -8.70
CA VAL A 497 -16.60 9.48 -9.63
C VAL A 497 -17.11 9.56 -11.06
N ASP A 498 -16.25 9.29 -12.03
CA ASP A 498 -16.64 9.05 -13.41
C ASP A 498 -17.10 7.60 -13.62
N GLU A 499 -17.45 7.27 -14.87
CA GLU A 499 -17.87 5.93 -15.31
C GLU A 499 -16.82 4.83 -15.14
N ASN A 500 -15.55 5.20 -14.97
CA ASN A 500 -14.44 4.27 -14.70
C ASN A 500 -14.10 4.17 -13.21
N GLY A 501 -14.84 4.88 -12.35
CA GLY A 501 -14.59 4.96 -10.91
C GLY A 501 -13.48 5.93 -10.50
N ALA A 502 -12.96 6.75 -11.42
CA ALA A 502 -11.95 7.75 -11.10
C ALA A 502 -12.59 8.95 -10.39
N PRO A 503 -11.96 9.49 -9.32
CA PRO A 503 -12.53 10.60 -8.55
C PRO A 503 -12.64 11.89 -9.39
N ILE A 504 -13.78 12.56 -9.31
CA ILE A 504 -14.00 13.85 -9.98
C ILE A 504 -13.76 14.98 -8.98
N SER A 505 -12.65 15.70 -9.17
CA SER A 505 -12.32 16.91 -8.40
C SER A 505 -13.10 18.13 -8.88
N GLY A 506 -13.44 19.04 -7.97
CA GLY A 506 -14.04 20.32 -8.32
C GLY A 506 -15.50 20.25 -8.79
N ALA A 507 -16.23 19.18 -8.49
CA ALA A 507 -17.66 19.07 -8.74
C ALA A 507 -18.43 19.84 -7.66
N THR A 508 -19.42 20.62 -8.06
CA THR A 508 -20.29 21.33 -7.12
C THR A 508 -21.34 20.36 -6.60
N THR A 509 -21.40 20.20 -5.28
CA THR A 509 -22.37 19.37 -4.57
C THR A 509 -23.28 20.27 -3.74
N THR A 510 -24.59 20.16 -3.91
CA THR A 510 -25.59 20.91 -3.15
C THR A 510 -26.45 19.93 -2.39
N LEU A 511 -26.36 19.91 -1.07
CA LEU A 511 -27.21 19.12 -0.20
C LEU A 511 -28.33 20.01 0.34
N SER A 512 -29.58 19.56 0.27
CA SER A 512 -30.73 20.36 0.68
C SER A 512 -31.80 19.53 1.39
N ARG A 513 -32.53 20.18 2.30
CA ARG A 513 -33.70 19.64 2.99
C ARG A 513 -34.58 20.79 3.46
N ALA A 514 -35.84 20.82 3.01
CA ALA A 514 -36.79 21.88 3.33
C ALA A 514 -36.19 23.29 3.08
N SER A 515 -36.09 24.14 4.11
CA SER A 515 -35.55 25.51 4.03
C SER A 515 -34.03 25.60 4.21
N TRP A 516 -33.32 24.47 4.34
CA TRP A 516 -31.87 24.43 4.52
C TRP A 516 -31.18 23.90 3.27
N SER A 517 -30.07 24.52 2.88
CA SER A 517 -29.16 24.00 1.86
C SER A 517 -27.71 24.34 2.21
N ALA A 518 -26.79 23.48 1.78
CA ALA A 518 -25.37 23.70 1.84
C ALA A 518 -24.72 23.29 0.54
N ARG A 519 -23.74 24.09 0.09
CA ARG A 519 -22.94 23.81 -1.10
C ARG A 519 -21.50 23.50 -0.71
N ARG A 520 -20.91 22.48 -1.34
CA ARG A 520 -19.51 22.08 -1.21
C ARG A 520 -18.95 21.75 -2.58
N THR A 521 -17.63 21.75 -2.68
CA THR A 521 -16.91 21.33 -3.88
C THR A 521 -16.14 20.07 -3.56
N THR A 522 -16.11 19.10 -4.47
CA THR A 522 -15.34 17.87 -4.25
C THR A 522 -13.84 18.15 -4.23
N SER A 523 -13.14 17.46 -3.33
CA SER A 523 -11.69 17.50 -3.21
C SER A 523 -11.01 16.80 -4.40
N PRO A 524 -9.66 16.85 -4.50
CA PRO A 524 -8.90 16.03 -5.46
C PRO A 524 -9.21 14.53 -5.41
N CYS A 525 -9.72 14.03 -4.28
CA CYS A 525 -10.08 12.63 -4.09
C CYS A 525 -11.57 12.36 -4.34
N GLY A 526 -12.30 13.33 -4.88
CA GLY A 526 -13.70 13.20 -5.29
C GLY A 526 -14.70 13.30 -4.13
N ASN A 527 -14.26 13.59 -2.91
CA ASN A 527 -15.15 13.66 -1.75
C ASN A 527 -15.67 15.08 -1.50
N ALA A 528 -16.95 15.19 -1.13
CA ALA A 528 -17.53 16.38 -0.51
C ALA A 528 -18.17 16.00 0.82
N PHE A 529 -17.80 16.71 1.89
CA PHE A 529 -18.25 16.43 3.25
C PHE A 529 -19.27 17.45 3.77
N PHE A 530 -20.32 16.94 4.39
CA PHE A 530 -21.35 17.69 5.07
C PHE A 530 -21.47 17.20 6.52
N GLY A 531 -20.97 17.98 7.48
CA GLY A 531 -21.10 17.71 8.91
C GLY A 531 -22.36 18.30 9.54
N ASP A 532 -22.56 18.01 10.82
CA ASP A 532 -23.63 18.55 11.68
C ASP A 532 -25.06 18.39 11.15
N LEU A 533 -25.31 17.27 10.46
CA LEU A 533 -26.63 16.96 9.92
C LEU A 533 -27.54 16.33 10.97
N SER A 534 -28.80 16.74 10.96
CA SER A 534 -29.88 16.05 11.68
C SER A 534 -30.33 14.82 10.90
N ALA A 535 -30.75 13.76 11.59
CA ALA A 535 -31.26 12.57 10.94
C ALA A 535 -32.47 12.86 10.01
N GLY A 536 -32.50 12.21 8.84
CA GLY A 536 -33.60 12.22 7.88
C GLY A 536 -33.16 12.29 6.41
N THR A 537 -34.13 12.49 5.52
CA THR A 537 -33.93 12.53 4.06
C THR A 537 -33.42 13.87 3.59
N TYR A 538 -32.39 13.84 2.73
CA TYR A 538 -31.85 15.00 2.03
C TYR A 538 -31.85 14.75 0.52
N THR A 539 -31.86 15.82 -0.26
CA THR A 539 -31.64 15.79 -1.71
C THR A 539 -30.23 16.29 -2.00
N LEU A 540 -29.41 15.45 -2.63
CA LEU A 540 -28.07 15.77 -3.10
C LEU A 540 -28.11 16.01 -4.61
N GLU A 541 -27.71 17.21 -5.03
CA GLU A 541 -27.47 17.56 -6.43
C GLU A 541 -25.96 17.68 -6.68
N VAL A 542 -25.48 17.08 -7.76
CA VAL A 542 -24.06 17.14 -8.17
C VAL A 542 -23.96 17.67 -9.59
N GLN A 543 -23.12 18.70 -9.78
CA GLN A 543 -22.87 19.35 -11.06
C GLN A 543 -21.37 19.51 -11.33
N LYS A 544 -20.94 19.20 -12.55
CA LYS A 544 -19.59 19.47 -13.06
C LYS A 544 -19.69 19.82 -14.54
N ASN A 545 -18.99 20.89 -14.96
CA ASN A 545 -18.94 21.24 -16.38
C ASN A 545 -18.38 20.07 -17.20
N GLY A 546 -19.02 19.74 -18.33
CA GLY A 546 -18.70 18.58 -19.16
C GLY A 546 -19.39 17.28 -18.74
N TYR A 547 -20.20 17.29 -17.68
CA TYR A 547 -20.96 16.12 -17.20
C TYR A 547 -22.45 16.41 -17.10
N ALA A 548 -23.27 15.38 -17.25
CA ALA A 548 -24.69 15.47 -16.93
C ALA A 548 -24.89 15.65 -15.41
N PRO A 549 -25.81 16.54 -14.96
CA PRO A 549 -26.08 16.71 -13.54
C PRO A 549 -26.74 15.46 -12.95
N SER A 550 -26.47 15.19 -11.67
CA SER A 550 -27.07 14.09 -10.93
C SER A 550 -27.89 14.60 -9.75
N LEU A 551 -29.02 13.96 -9.48
CA LEU A 551 -29.89 14.24 -8.34
C LEU A 551 -30.19 12.92 -7.63
N SER A 552 -30.02 12.89 -6.31
CA SER A 552 -30.22 11.68 -5.50
C SER A 552 -30.85 12.01 -4.16
N GLU A 553 -31.73 11.14 -3.67
CA GLU A 553 -32.21 11.19 -2.29
C GLU A 553 -31.29 10.37 -1.40
N VAL A 554 -30.92 10.91 -0.24
CA VAL A 554 -29.99 10.27 0.70
C VAL A 554 -30.58 10.31 2.10
N GLN A 555 -30.59 9.15 2.77
CA GLN A 555 -30.93 9.05 4.18
C GLN A 555 -29.69 9.29 5.02
N VAL A 556 -29.79 10.23 5.97
CA VAL A 556 -28.75 10.46 6.97
C VAL A 556 -29.27 9.94 8.31
N ASP A 557 -28.59 8.95 8.87
CA ASP A 557 -28.78 8.46 10.24
C ASP A 557 -27.39 8.16 10.83
N GLY A 558 -26.84 9.09 11.60
CA GLY A 558 -25.43 9.07 11.99
C GLY A 558 -24.51 9.44 10.82
N GLU A 559 -23.63 8.50 10.41
CA GLU A 559 -22.67 8.69 9.32
C GLU A 559 -23.17 8.03 8.03
N ALA A 560 -23.43 8.84 7.02
CA ALA A 560 -23.85 8.38 5.70
C ALA A 560 -22.74 8.59 4.67
N THR A 561 -22.67 7.67 3.71
CA THR A 561 -21.83 7.81 2.51
C THR A 561 -22.70 7.53 1.28
N VAL A 562 -22.56 8.35 0.24
CA VAL A 562 -23.22 8.14 -1.05
C VAL A 562 -22.19 8.22 -2.16
N SER A 563 -22.23 7.28 -3.10
CA SER A 563 -21.41 7.32 -4.31
C SER A 563 -22.26 7.80 -5.49
N VAL A 564 -21.78 8.81 -6.20
CA VAL A 564 -22.43 9.41 -7.37
C VAL A 564 -21.50 9.28 -8.56
N THR A 565 -21.95 8.52 -9.57
CA THR A 565 -21.27 8.42 -10.86
C THR A 565 -21.81 9.48 -11.80
N LEU A 566 -20.94 10.37 -12.30
CA LEU A 566 -21.30 11.32 -13.36
C LEU A 566 -20.92 10.78 -14.73
N LEU A 567 -21.82 10.94 -15.70
CA LEU A 567 -21.60 10.57 -17.10
C LEU A 567 -21.19 11.82 -17.88
N MET A 568 -20.26 11.68 -18.84
CA MET A 568 -19.90 12.79 -19.71
C MET A 568 -21.14 13.30 -20.45
N GLY A 569 -21.30 14.62 -20.48
CA GLY A 569 -22.35 15.27 -21.24
C GLY A 569 -22.11 15.09 -22.75
N SER A 570 -23.19 14.81 -23.49
CA SER A 570 -23.19 14.69 -24.95
C SER A 570 -22.79 15.98 -25.66
#